data_AF-A0A8T9CDX5-F1
#
_entry.id   AF-A0A8T9CDX5-F1
#
_cell.length_a   1.000
_cell.length_b   1.000
_cell.length_c   1.000
_cell.angle_alpha   90.00
_cell.angle_beta   90.00
_cell.angle_gamma   90.00
#
_symmetry.space_group_name_H-M   'P 1'
#
loop_
_entity.id
_entity.type
_entity.pdbx_description
1 polymer ?
#
loop_
_entity_poly.entity_id
_entity_poly.type
_entity_poly.pdbx_seq_one_letter_code
_entity_poly.pdbx_strand_id
1 'polypeptide(L)'
;MNTNPAIAGSILSKFGMIVATALGAVYATDRIIKVANRKELSENGREQLKVYNASVQMKQDPLDTILDRTHLMEMAKAKKPWNMTLAEKERTRHH
;
A
#
# COMPACT_ATOMS: atom_id res chain seq x y z
N MET A 1 -11.99 55.93 -21.73
CA MET A 1 -10.78 55.24 -21.25
C MET A 1 -10.38 54.23 -22.31
N ASN A 2 -9.35 54.53 -23.13
CA ASN A 2 -8.82 53.57 -24.09
C ASN A 2 -7.86 52.63 -23.35
N THR A 3 -8.30 51.42 -23.04
CA THR A 3 -7.39 50.37 -22.56
C THR A 3 -6.56 49.90 -23.73
N ASN A 4 -5.25 50.19 -23.68
CA ASN A 4 -4.30 49.83 -24.72
C ASN A 4 -4.24 48.29 -24.85
N PRO A 5 -4.57 47.69 -26.01
CA PRO A 5 -4.71 46.23 -26.16
C PRO A 5 -3.44 45.44 -25.80
N ALA A 6 -2.26 46.07 -25.93
CA ALA A 6 -0.99 45.49 -25.50
C ALA A 6 -0.90 45.25 -23.98
N ILE A 7 -1.50 46.13 -23.17
CA ILE A 7 -1.49 46.02 -21.71
C ILE A 7 -2.44 44.90 -21.26
N ALA A 8 -3.62 44.80 -21.88
CA ALA A 8 -4.60 43.74 -21.62
C ALA A 8 -4.04 42.34 -21.96
N GLY A 9 -3.35 42.20 -23.09
CA GLY A 9 -2.68 40.95 -23.46
C GLY A 9 -1.58 40.52 -22.49
N SER A 10 -0.80 41.49 -21.98
CA SER A 10 0.27 41.21 -21.01
C SER A 10 -0.27 40.75 -19.65
N ILE A 11 -1.40 41.31 -19.20
CA ILE A 11 -2.04 40.93 -17.93
C ILE A 11 -2.66 39.54 -18.04
N LEU A 12 -3.35 39.25 -19.15
CA LEU A 12 -3.96 37.94 -19.40
C LEU A 12 -2.90 36.83 -19.46
N SER A 13 -1.76 37.09 -20.13
CA SER A 13 -0.64 36.14 -20.19
C SER A 13 -0.05 35.86 -18.81
N LYS A 14 0.17 36.91 -17.99
CA LYS A 14 0.67 36.75 -16.61
C LYS A 14 -0.30 35.97 -15.73
N PHE A 15 -1.59 36.26 -15.83
CA PHE A 15 -2.64 35.50 -15.13
C PHE A 15 -2.64 34.03 -15.55
N GLY A 16 -2.58 33.75 -16.85
CA GLY A 16 -2.51 32.39 -17.37
C GLY A 16 -1.30 31.62 -16.84
N MET A 17 -0.12 32.25 -16.78
CA MET A 17 1.07 31.62 -16.21
C MET A 17 0.90 31.33 -14.72
N ILE A 18 0.41 32.28 -13.93
CA ILE A 18 0.20 32.08 -12.48
C ILE A 18 -0.76 30.92 -12.21
N VAL A 19 -1.88 30.86 -12.94
CA VAL A 19 -2.87 29.78 -12.79
C VAL A 19 -2.27 28.43 -13.20
N ALA A 20 -1.55 28.37 -14.32
CA ALA A 20 -0.92 27.13 -14.78
C ALA A 20 0.13 26.63 -13.78
N THR A 21 0.96 27.52 -13.23
CA THR A 21 1.95 27.16 -12.22
C THR A 21 1.29 26.67 -10.92
N ALA A 22 0.22 27.34 -10.47
CA ALA A 22 -0.50 26.93 -9.27
C ALA A 22 -1.15 25.55 -9.43
N LEU A 23 -1.82 25.30 -10.56
CA LEU A 23 -2.42 23.99 -10.84
C LEU A 23 -1.37 22.88 -11.00
N GLY A 24 -0.26 23.18 -11.68
CA GLY A 24 0.86 22.25 -11.82
C GLY A 24 1.49 21.87 -10.48
N ALA A 25 1.66 22.85 -9.58
CA ALA A 25 2.20 22.62 -8.24
C ALA A 25 1.29 21.72 -7.41
N VAL A 26 -0.02 21.99 -7.38
CA VAL A 26 -1.00 21.18 -6.63
C VAL A 26 -1.03 19.73 -7.16
N TYR A 27 -1.04 19.55 -8.48
CA TYR A 27 -1.03 18.22 -9.09
C TYR A 27 0.26 17.44 -8.77
N ALA A 28 1.42 18.09 -8.83
CA ALA A 28 2.69 17.48 -8.48
C ALA A 28 2.73 17.06 -7.00
N THR A 29 2.25 17.92 -6.10
CA THR A 29 2.18 17.62 -4.66
C THR A 29 1.27 16.43 -4.36
N ASP A 30 0.06 16.37 -4.94
CA ASP A 30 -0.86 15.23 -4.76
C ASP A 30 -0.24 13.90 -5.22
N ARG A 31 0.49 13.92 -6.34
CA ARG A 31 1.22 12.74 -6.84
C ARG A 31 2.32 12.30 -5.89
N ILE A 32 3.11 13.24 -5.37
CA ILE A 32 4.19 12.94 -4.41
C ILE A 32 3.59 12.35 -3.13
N ILE A 33 2.54 12.95 -2.58
CA ILE A 33 1.86 12.47 -1.36
C ILE A 33 1.30 11.06 -1.58
N LYS A 34 0.63 10.80 -2.71
CA LYS A 34 0.11 9.46 -3.03
C LYS A 34 1.21 8.41 -3.15
N VAL A 35 2.36 8.76 -3.71
CA VAL A 35 3.51 7.85 -3.80
C VAL A 35 4.14 7.62 -2.42
N ALA A 36 4.28 8.67 -1.61
CA ALA A 36 4.79 8.58 -0.25
C ALA A 36 3.90 7.68 0.63
N ASN A 37 2.58 7.91 0.62
CA ASN A 37 1.62 7.10 1.38
C ASN A 37 1.63 5.62 0.96
N ARG A 38 1.82 5.32 -0.34
CA ARG A 38 1.96 3.93 -0.82
C ARG A 38 3.24 3.27 -0.34
N LYS A 39 4.35 4.01 -0.30
CA LYS A 39 5.63 3.50 0.22
C LYS A 39 5.54 3.23 1.72
N GLU A 40 4.99 4.17 2.47
CA GLU A 40 4.80 4.03 3.93
C GLU A 40 3.91 2.84 4.28
N LEU A 41 2.78 2.64 3.56
CA LEU A 41 1.92 1.48 3.77
C LEU A 41 2.63 0.14 3.48
N SER A 42 3.51 0.12 2.47
CA SER A 42 4.31 -1.05 2.11
C SER A 42 5.37 -1.36 3.17
N GLU A 43 6.07 -0.34 3.66
CA GLU A 43 7.09 -0.48 4.71
C GLU A 43 6.45 -0.92 6.03
N ASN A 44 5.37 -0.28 6.45
CA ASN A 44 4.62 -0.63 7.66
C ASN A 44 4.07 -2.07 7.58
N GLY A 45 3.54 -2.48 6.42
CA GLY A 45 3.08 -3.86 6.22
C GLY A 45 4.22 -4.89 6.32
N ARG A 46 5.41 -4.56 5.80
CA ARG A 46 6.59 -5.44 5.88
C ARG A 46 7.13 -5.53 7.30
N GLU A 47 7.14 -4.43 8.04
CA GLU A 47 7.56 -4.43 9.45
C GLU A 47 6.61 -5.26 10.32
N GLN A 48 5.30 -5.12 10.13
CA GLN A 48 4.31 -5.95 10.84
C GLN A 48 4.53 -7.45 10.58
N LEU A 49 4.81 -7.83 9.32
CA LEU A 49 5.13 -9.22 8.97
C LEU A 49 6.45 -9.69 9.58
N LYS A 50 7.45 -8.81 9.69
CA LYS A 50 8.75 -9.12 10.31
C LYS A 50 8.61 -9.33 11.81
N VAL A 51 7.89 -8.46 12.51
CA VAL A 51 7.61 -8.56 13.94
C VAL A 51 6.79 -9.82 14.23
N TYR A 52 5.75 -10.09 13.44
CA TYR A 52 4.95 -11.30 13.60
C TYR A 52 5.77 -12.57 13.38
N ASN A 53 6.59 -12.65 12.32
CA ASN A 53 7.48 -13.80 12.08
C ASN A 53 8.53 -13.98 13.19
N ALA A 54 9.01 -12.91 13.83
CA ALA A 54 9.92 -12.99 14.96
C ALA A 54 9.23 -13.52 16.23
N SER A 55 7.97 -13.13 16.45
CA SER A 55 7.17 -13.56 17.61
C SER A 55 6.63 -14.99 17.49
N VAL A 56 6.28 -15.43 16.27
CA VAL A 56 5.70 -16.75 16.01
C VAL A 56 6.81 -17.72 15.61
N GLN A 57 7.67 -18.07 16.57
CA GLN A 57 8.49 -19.27 16.43
C GLN A 57 7.64 -20.49 16.78
N MET A 58 7.42 -21.37 15.81
CA MET A 58 6.77 -22.65 16.07
C MET A 58 7.78 -23.53 16.82
N LYS A 59 7.50 -23.80 18.10
CA LYS A 59 8.19 -24.85 18.84
C LYS A 59 7.87 -26.18 18.16
N GLN A 60 8.86 -26.75 17.49
CA GLN A 60 8.72 -28.02 16.79
C GLN A 60 8.67 -29.12 17.85
N ASP A 61 7.54 -29.80 17.98
CA ASP A 61 7.41 -30.91 18.93
C ASP A 61 8.18 -32.11 18.36
N PRO A 62 9.14 -32.70 19.09
CA PRO A 62 9.85 -33.89 18.62
C PRO A 62 8.93 -35.10 18.37
N LEU A 63 7.67 -35.07 18.86
CA LEU A 63 6.66 -36.09 18.60
C LEU A 63 5.86 -35.87 17.30
N ASP A 64 6.02 -34.71 16.63
CA ASP A 64 5.39 -34.41 15.34
C ASP A 64 6.03 -35.30 14.25
N THR A 65 5.39 -36.45 13.98
CA THR A 65 5.85 -37.38 12.94
C THR A 65 5.43 -36.93 11.55
N ILE A 66 6.14 -37.42 10.52
CA ILE A 66 5.83 -37.19 9.09
C ILE A 66 4.38 -37.58 8.75
N LEU A 67 3.76 -38.48 9.52
CA LEU A 67 2.38 -38.92 9.35
C LEU A 67 1.35 -37.86 9.76
N ASP A 68 1.71 -36.94 10.66
CA ASP A 68 0.84 -35.83 11.08
C ASP A 68 1.08 -34.55 10.28
N ARG A 69 1.88 -34.66 9.19
CA ARG A 69 2.29 -33.53 8.35
C ARG A 69 1.11 -32.72 7.83
N THR A 70 -0.01 -33.34 7.47
CA THR A 70 -1.21 -32.64 7.00
C THR A 70 -1.80 -31.75 8.10
N HIS A 71 -1.94 -32.28 9.31
CA HIS A 71 -2.45 -31.53 10.45
C HIS A 71 -1.51 -30.38 10.83
N LEU A 72 -0.19 -30.63 10.81
CA LEU A 72 0.83 -29.60 11.03
C LEU A 72 0.83 -28.52 9.96
N MET A 73 0.62 -28.90 8.69
CA MET A 73 0.54 -27.95 7.58
C MET A 73 -0.71 -27.09 7.70
N GLU A 74 -1.84 -27.66 8.10
CA GLU A 74 -3.08 -26.91 8.36
C GLU A 74 -2.92 -25.96 9.55
N MET A 75 -2.30 -26.39 10.65
CA MET A 75 -1.98 -25.50 11.78
C MET A 75 -1.01 -24.38 11.38
N ALA A 76 0.00 -24.67 10.56
CA ALA A 76 0.93 -23.68 10.04
C ALA A 76 0.24 -22.66 9.13
N LYS A 77 -0.66 -23.12 8.27
CA LYS A 77 -1.51 -22.28 7.42
C LYS A 77 -2.48 -21.41 8.21
N ALA A 78 -3.08 -21.96 9.28
CA ALA A 78 -3.93 -21.20 10.20
C ALA A 78 -3.16 -20.07 10.90
N LYS A 79 -1.91 -20.32 11.31
CA LYS A 79 -1.04 -19.27 11.90
C LYS A 79 -0.49 -18.28 10.86
N LYS A 80 -0.35 -18.69 9.60
CA LYS A 80 0.18 -17.88 8.49
C LYS A 80 -0.80 -17.89 7.30
N PRO A 81 -1.87 -17.10 7.35
CA PRO A 81 -2.97 -17.18 6.38
C PRO A 81 -2.59 -16.79 4.94
N TRP A 82 -1.42 -16.18 4.72
CA TRP A 82 -0.89 -15.93 3.37
C TRP A 82 -0.30 -17.18 2.69
N ASN A 83 -0.06 -18.27 3.43
CA ASN A 83 0.33 -19.57 2.88
C ASN A 83 -0.88 -20.44 2.50
N MET A 84 -2.11 -19.96 2.76
CA MET A 84 -3.34 -20.65 2.34
C MET A 84 -3.63 -20.37 0.87
N THR A 85 -4.16 -21.37 0.19
CA THR A 85 -4.68 -21.17 -1.17
C THR A 85 -6.01 -20.40 -1.13
N LEU A 86 -6.41 -19.78 -2.25
CA LEU A 86 -7.69 -19.07 -2.35
C LEU A 86 -8.89 -19.96 -1.98
N ALA A 87 -8.91 -21.20 -2.45
CA ALA A 87 -9.96 -22.18 -2.15
C ALA A 87 -10.01 -22.55 -0.64
N GLU A 88 -8.86 -22.66 0.01
CA GLU A 88 -8.78 -22.91 1.46
C GLU A 88 -9.30 -21.71 2.27
N LYS A 89 -9.01 -20.50 1.81
CA LYS A 89 -9.47 -19.25 2.43
C LYS A 89 -10.99 -19.07 2.33
N GLU A 90 -11.58 -19.48 1.22
CA GLU A 90 -13.04 -19.46 1.06
C GLU A 90 -13.72 -20.47 1.99
N ARG A 91 -13.18 -21.68 2.13
CA ARG A 91 -13.72 -22.69 3.08
C ARG A 91 -13.68 -22.24 4.53
N THR A 92 -12.64 -21.54 4.95
CA THR A 92 -12.52 -20.98 6.31
C THR A 92 -13.40 -19.76 6.55
N ARG A 93 -13.87 -19.08 5.49
CA ARG A 93 -14.79 -17.94 5.60
C ARG A 93 -16.26 -18.35 5.73
N HIS A 94 -16.57 -19.58 5.31
CA HIS A 94 -17.92 -20.15 5.30
C HIS A 94 -18.19 -21.13 6.46
N HIS A 95 -17.21 -21.32 7.35
CA HIS A 95 -17.33 -22.03 8.62
C HIS A 95 -17.36 -21.03 9.77
#